data_AF-E6UCT6-F1
#
_entry.id   AF-E6UCT6-F1
#
_cell.length_a   1.000
_cell.length_b   1.000
_cell.length_c   1.000
_cell.angle_alpha   90.00
_cell.angle_beta   90.00
_cell.angle_gamma   90.00
#
_symmetry.space_group_name_H-M   'P 1'
#
loop_
_entity.id
_entity.type
_entity.pdbx_description
1 polymer ?
#
loop_
_entity_poly.entity_id
_entity_poly.type
_entity_poly.pdbx_seq_one_letter_code
_entity_poly.pdbx_strand_id
1 'polypeptide(L)'
;MAGFLKWFFVFISEMLKGFAMIFSGLWNGIKQIFNIKNYIKVFKSYSTDFGALGWVLSILAIILVAAVFVLIGVIIIIAVRKYIRFRHSIVSNEDLLEEIADLQRQVLKMTKEKDEIMAMKVAQMGIPTSGALSLAGVGGDMSAFNAEGAEGAAAGETSDDGIVQTADRRFSRLMEVDSFYRTYTPPEYDNTITLASLCDTYRNFACSRMHLFYEPKTIRLFIAGMASTKLIILQGISGTGKTSLPYSFGKFLQHDTTIASVQPSWRDRTELFGYFNEFTKNFNETEVLKRIYSSSYNNDINLVLLDEMNIARVEYYFAEMLSILEMPNADEWELDLVPNVWSTDPVNLNRGKLKIPQNVWYIGTANNDDSTYAISDKVYDRAQPINLDAKGVAFDAPDTAPINLGFDHLDQLFREAFDKYPISQETLKKIQQLDLWVIEKLRVAFGNRILKQMGLFVPVYVACGGEELEGVDYVLATKIFRKFESLNLAMLRDELRELVNYMNKSFGKNKMKESIEYLERLQKLF
;
A
#
# COMPACT_ATOMS: atom_id res chain seq x y z
N MET A 1 -11.06 -50.20 -19.57
CA MET A 1 -9.75 -49.82 -18.99
C MET A 1 -8.55 -50.34 -19.78
N ALA A 2 -8.49 -51.61 -20.18
CA ALA A 2 -7.32 -52.18 -20.88
C ALA A 2 -6.96 -51.47 -22.21
N GLY A 3 -7.96 -51.06 -23.02
CA GLY A 3 -7.73 -50.34 -24.28
C GLY A 3 -7.14 -48.93 -24.08
N PHE A 4 -7.62 -48.21 -23.05
CA PHE A 4 -7.12 -46.87 -22.70
C PHE A 4 -5.68 -46.92 -22.17
N LEU A 5 -5.36 -47.87 -21.28
CA LEU A 5 -4.00 -48.03 -20.77
C LEU A 5 -3.01 -48.39 -21.89
N LYS A 6 -3.42 -49.23 -22.85
CA LYS A 6 -2.59 -49.57 -24.01
C LYS A 6 -2.37 -48.36 -24.92
N TRP A 7 -3.41 -47.57 -25.18
CA TRP A 7 -3.29 -46.32 -25.92
C TRP A 7 -2.43 -45.28 -25.18
N PHE A 8 -2.65 -45.08 -23.89
CA PHE A 8 -1.90 -44.13 -23.05
C PHE A 8 -0.41 -44.46 -22.98
N PHE A 9 -0.07 -45.75 -22.84
CA PHE A 9 1.33 -46.19 -22.83
C PHE A 9 2.00 -45.91 -24.17
N VAL A 10 1.30 -46.16 -25.29
CA VAL A 10 1.81 -45.84 -26.64
C VAL A 10 1.96 -44.33 -26.81
N PHE A 11 0.97 -43.54 -26.38
CA PHE A 11 0.96 -42.08 -26.48
C PHE A 11 2.10 -41.44 -25.68
N ILE A 12 2.27 -41.83 -24.42
CA ILE A 12 3.36 -41.35 -23.57
C ILE A 12 4.72 -41.84 -24.07
N SER A 13 4.81 -43.07 -24.59
CA SER A 13 6.08 -43.58 -25.12
C SER A 13 6.62 -42.73 -26.28
N GLU A 14 5.74 -42.15 -27.09
CA GLU A 14 6.15 -41.31 -28.22
C GLU A 14 6.69 -39.95 -27.76
N MET A 15 6.06 -39.37 -26.73
CA MET A 15 6.57 -38.16 -26.06
C MET A 15 7.92 -38.43 -25.36
N LEU A 16 8.05 -39.56 -24.66
CA LEU A 16 9.28 -39.96 -23.96
C LEU A 16 10.44 -40.23 -24.92
N LYS A 17 10.19 -40.77 -26.12
CA LYS A 17 11.21 -40.88 -27.18
C LYS A 17 11.74 -39.51 -27.60
N GLY A 18 10.86 -38.51 -27.73
CA GLY A 18 11.26 -37.12 -27.99
C GLY A 18 12.17 -36.55 -26.91
N PHE A 19 11.80 -36.71 -25.64
CA PHE A 19 12.67 -36.32 -24.51
C PHE A 19 14.00 -37.07 -24.50
N ALA A 20 13.98 -38.39 -24.73
CA ALA A 20 15.20 -39.20 -24.79
C ALA A 20 16.15 -38.73 -25.91
N MET A 21 15.63 -38.36 -27.08
CA MET A 21 16.43 -37.76 -28.15
C MET A 21 17.07 -36.44 -27.73
N ILE A 22 16.33 -35.54 -27.06
CA ILE A 22 16.85 -34.26 -26.58
C ILE A 22 17.98 -34.48 -25.57
N PHE A 23 17.77 -35.34 -24.56
CA PHE A 23 18.79 -35.63 -23.55
C PHE A 23 20.02 -36.33 -24.14
N SER A 24 19.83 -37.27 -25.06
CA SER A 24 20.95 -37.95 -25.73
C SER A 24 21.75 -36.99 -26.61
N GLY A 25 21.10 -36.06 -27.30
CA GLY A 25 21.74 -35.01 -28.08
C GLY A 25 22.54 -34.05 -27.21
N LEU A 26 21.97 -33.63 -26.08
CA LEU A 26 22.63 -32.75 -25.12
C LEU A 26 23.87 -33.42 -24.49
N TRP A 27 23.76 -34.70 -24.12
CA TRP A 27 24.87 -35.49 -23.60
C TRP A 27 25.98 -35.71 -24.63
N ASN A 28 25.62 -36.00 -25.88
CA ASN A 28 26.58 -36.16 -26.97
C ASN A 28 27.30 -34.84 -27.30
N GLY A 29 26.57 -33.72 -27.26
CA GLY A 29 27.15 -32.38 -27.41
C GLY A 29 28.18 -32.06 -26.32
N ILE A 30 27.85 -32.34 -25.05
CA ILE A 30 28.79 -32.17 -23.93
C ILE A 30 30.04 -33.06 -24.12
N LYS A 31 29.87 -34.33 -24.50
CA LYS A 31 31.01 -35.23 -24.79
C LYS A 31 31.91 -34.72 -25.90
N GLN A 32 31.34 -34.10 -26.94
CA GLN A 32 32.11 -33.54 -28.06
C GLN A 32 32.89 -32.28 -27.63
N ILE A 33 32.26 -31.40 -26.85
CA ILE A 33 32.87 -30.17 -26.32
C ILE A 33 34.12 -30.49 -25.48
N PHE A 34 34.06 -31.53 -24.65
CA PHE A 34 35.17 -31.93 -23.77
C PHE A 34 36.09 -33.02 -24.36
N ASN A 35 36.04 -33.31 -25.66
CA ASN A 35 36.91 -34.30 -26.30
C ASN A 35 38.33 -33.76 -26.57
N ILE A 36 39.11 -33.56 -25.49
CA ILE A 36 40.47 -33.01 -25.51
C ILE A 36 41.40 -33.76 -26.48
N LYS A 37 41.22 -35.08 -26.64
CA LYS A 37 42.03 -35.90 -27.55
C LYS A 37 41.88 -35.48 -29.01
N ASN A 38 40.67 -35.09 -29.43
CA ASN A 38 40.44 -34.58 -30.78
C ASN A 38 41.08 -33.20 -30.99
N TYR A 39 40.99 -32.29 -30.01
CA TYR A 39 41.65 -30.99 -30.08
C TYR A 39 43.18 -31.13 -30.24
N ILE A 40 43.80 -32.05 -29.49
CA ILE A 40 45.24 -32.35 -29.62
C ILE A 40 45.57 -32.95 -30.99
N LYS A 41 44.72 -33.84 -31.52
CA LYS A 41 44.93 -34.47 -32.83
C LYS A 41 44.85 -33.45 -33.97
N VAL A 42 43.88 -32.54 -33.92
CA VAL A 42 43.73 -31.43 -34.86
C VAL A 42 44.95 -30.50 -34.76
N PHE A 43 45.37 -30.13 -33.55
CA PHE A 43 46.57 -29.31 -33.40
C PHE A 43 47.82 -29.98 -34.02
N LYS A 44 48.05 -31.27 -33.74
CA LYS A 44 49.18 -32.01 -34.30
C LYS A 44 49.15 -32.12 -35.82
N SER A 45 47.99 -32.31 -36.44
CA SER A 45 47.88 -32.45 -37.90
C SER A 45 48.17 -31.16 -38.66
N TYR A 46 47.97 -29.99 -38.04
CA TYR A 46 48.24 -28.70 -38.67
C TYR A 46 49.56 -28.07 -38.20
N SER A 47 50.11 -28.50 -37.06
CA SER A 47 51.36 -27.96 -36.51
C SER A 47 52.62 -28.17 -37.37
N THR A 48 52.58 -29.11 -38.32
CA THR A 48 53.70 -29.40 -39.23
C THR A 48 53.86 -28.35 -40.33
N ASP A 49 52.82 -27.58 -40.64
CA ASP A 49 52.81 -26.58 -41.72
C ASP A 49 52.93 -25.14 -41.16
N PHE A 50 53.20 -24.98 -39.87
CA PHE A 50 53.24 -23.67 -39.21
C PHE A 50 54.61 -22.99 -39.35
N GLY A 51 54.63 -21.80 -39.96
CA GLY A 51 55.74 -20.84 -39.81
C GLY A 51 55.77 -20.17 -38.42
N ALA A 52 56.74 -19.29 -38.17
CA ALA A 52 56.92 -18.62 -36.87
C ALA A 52 55.68 -17.85 -36.37
N LEU A 53 54.95 -17.18 -37.28
CA LEU A 53 53.69 -16.49 -36.96
C LEU A 53 52.54 -17.46 -36.63
N GLY A 54 52.49 -18.62 -37.30
CA GLY A 54 51.46 -19.64 -37.05
C GLY A 54 51.56 -20.24 -35.65
N TRP A 55 52.79 -20.43 -35.16
CA TRP A 55 53.04 -20.88 -33.79
C TRP A 55 52.51 -19.90 -32.74
N VAL A 56 52.76 -18.59 -32.92
CA VAL A 56 52.27 -17.55 -31.99
C VAL A 56 50.74 -17.51 -31.95
N LEU A 57 50.08 -17.51 -33.11
CA LEU A 57 48.61 -17.47 -33.19
C LEU A 57 47.96 -18.73 -32.61
N SER A 58 48.58 -19.89 -32.79
CA SER A 58 48.05 -21.15 -32.27
C SER A 58 48.10 -21.23 -30.74
N ILE A 59 49.15 -20.70 -30.11
CA ILE A 59 49.26 -20.60 -28.65
C ILE A 59 48.17 -19.68 -28.11
N LEU A 60 47.93 -18.54 -28.77
CA LEU A 60 46.89 -17.58 -28.40
C LEU A 60 45.49 -18.20 -28.49
N ALA A 61 45.21 -18.98 -29.53
CA ALA A 61 43.95 -19.72 -29.68
C ALA A 61 43.76 -20.79 -28.59
N ILE A 62 44.82 -21.53 -28.21
CA ILE A 62 44.77 -22.51 -27.11
C ILE A 62 44.45 -21.82 -25.78
N ILE A 63 45.06 -20.67 -25.50
CA ILE A 63 44.78 -19.87 -24.29
C ILE A 63 43.32 -19.43 -24.26
N LEU A 64 42.77 -18.97 -25.40
CA LEU A 64 41.38 -18.54 -25.49
C LEU A 64 40.39 -19.69 -25.25
N VAL A 65 40.65 -20.87 -25.83
CA VAL A 65 39.84 -22.06 -25.58
C VAL A 65 39.93 -22.51 -24.11
N ALA A 66 41.11 -22.47 -23.51
CA ALA A 66 41.29 -22.77 -22.08
C ALA A 66 40.52 -21.79 -21.18
N ALA A 67 40.49 -20.49 -21.52
CA ALA A 67 39.73 -19.49 -20.78
C ALA A 67 38.22 -19.76 -20.79
N VAL A 68 37.67 -20.23 -21.92
CA VAL A 68 36.25 -20.63 -22.03
C VAL A 68 35.94 -21.80 -21.09
N PHE A 69 36.81 -22.81 -21.00
CA PHE A 69 36.62 -23.93 -20.07
C PHE A 69 36.65 -23.51 -18.60
N VAL A 70 37.55 -22.58 -18.24
CA VAL A 70 37.60 -22.02 -16.87
C VAL A 70 36.31 -21.29 -16.54
N LEU A 71 35.79 -20.48 -17.46
CA LEU A 71 34.55 -19.73 -17.27
C LEU A 71 33.33 -20.64 -17.07
N ILE A 72 33.23 -21.73 -17.85
CA ILE A 72 32.19 -22.75 -17.67
C ILE A 72 32.30 -23.41 -16.28
N GLY A 73 33.52 -23.74 -15.83
CA GLY A 73 33.76 -24.29 -14.50
C GLY A 73 33.31 -23.36 -13.36
N VAL A 74 33.60 -22.06 -13.47
CA VAL A 74 33.19 -21.04 -12.49
C VAL A 74 31.67 -20.93 -12.40
N ILE A 75 30.96 -20.93 -13.54
CA ILE A 75 29.50 -20.88 -13.57
C ILE A 75 28.89 -22.10 -12.86
N ILE A 76 29.44 -23.30 -13.10
CA ILE A 76 28.98 -24.53 -12.43
C ILE A 76 29.19 -24.44 -10.92
N ILE A 77 30.35 -23.96 -10.47
CA ILE A 77 30.65 -23.78 -9.03
C ILE A 77 29.68 -22.78 -8.38
N ILE A 78 29.37 -21.67 -9.05
CA ILE A 78 28.40 -20.68 -8.56
C ILE A 78 27.01 -21.29 -8.47
N ALA A 79 26.58 -22.05 -9.48
CA ALA A 79 25.28 -22.72 -9.49
C ALA A 79 25.14 -23.73 -8.34
N VAL A 80 26.18 -24.55 -8.10
CA VAL A 80 26.22 -25.51 -6.98
C VAL A 80 26.21 -24.80 -5.63
N ARG A 81 26.99 -23.73 -5.45
CA ARG A 81 26.98 -22.93 -4.22
C ARG A 81 25.61 -22.30 -3.95
N LYS A 82 24.95 -21.79 -5.00
CA LYS A 82 23.61 -21.22 -4.90
C LYS A 82 22.59 -22.29 -4.50
N TYR A 83 22.69 -23.49 -5.07
CA TYR A 83 21.81 -24.61 -4.75
C TYR A 83 21.98 -25.10 -3.30
N ILE A 84 23.22 -25.23 -2.82
CA ILE A 84 23.51 -25.63 -1.42
C ILE A 84 22.99 -24.57 -0.43
N ARG A 85 23.23 -23.29 -0.69
CA ARG A 85 22.74 -22.19 0.16
C ARG A 85 21.21 -22.15 0.22
N PHE A 86 20.54 -22.45 -0.89
CA PHE A 86 19.08 -22.50 -0.95
C PHE A 86 18.51 -23.64 -0.09
N ARG A 87 19.15 -24.81 -0.06
CA ARG A 87 18.72 -25.93 0.81
C ARG A 87 18.92 -25.64 2.30
N HIS A 88 20.02 -24.98 2.67
CA HIS A 88 20.32 -24.67 4.07
C HIS A 88 19.34 -23.65 4.68
N SER A 89 18.74 -22.77 3.85
CA SER A 89 17.71 -21.81 4.26
C SER A 89 16.35 -22.47 4.55
N ILE A 90 16.07 -23.67 4.00
CA ILE A 90 14.81 -24.37 4.22
C ILE A 90 14.86 -25.16 5.53
N VAL A 91 15.99 -25.81 5.83
CA VAL A 91 16.21 -26.54 7.10
C VAL A 91 16.16 -25.58 8.30
N SER A 92 16.70 -24.36 8.17
CA SER A 92 16.64 -23.35 9.23
C SER A 92 15.21 -22.85 9.53
N ASN A 93 14.28 -22.94 8.58
CA ASN A 93 12.88 -22.55 8.81
C ASN A 93 12.09 -23.66 9.51
N GLU A 94 12.44 -24.93 9.28
CA GLU A 94 11.84 -26.06 10.00
C GLU A 94 12.29 -26.08 11.47
N ASP A 95 13.57 -25.84 11.74
CA ASP A 95 14.10 -25.72 13.12
C ASP A 95 13.43 -24.57 13.89
N LEU A 96 13.18 -23.42 13.25
CA LEU A 96 12.47 -22.28 13.87
C LEU A 96 10.98 -22.61 14.14
N LEU A 97 10.33 -23.38 13.28
CA LEU A 97 8.95 -23.81 13.50
C LEU A 97 8.84 -24.82 14.65
N GLU A 98 9.83 -25.70 14.79
CA GLU A 98 9.92 -26.65 15.91
C GLU A 98 10.20 -25.92 17.24
N GLU A 99 11.08 -24.91 17.23
CA GLU A 99 11.38 -24.08 18.40
C GLU A 99 10.15 -23.25 18.85
N ILE A 100 9.37 -22.71 17.90
CA ILE A 100 8.09 -22.03 18.19
C ILE A 100 7.08 -23.00 18.80
N ALA A 101 6.99 -24.23 18.29
CA ALA A 101 6.06 -25.24 18.80
C ALA A 101 6.42 -25.68 20.23
N ASP A 102 7.72 -25.85 20.53
CA ASP A 102 8.18 -26.20 21.88
C ASP A 102 8.04 -25.03 22.86
N LEU A 103 8.26 -23.79 22.42
CA LEU A 103 7.98 -22.60 23.22
C LEU A 103 6.49 -22.49 23.58
N GLN A 104 5.58 -22.77 22.64
CA GLN A 104 4.14 -22.79 22.92
C GLN A 104 3.76 -23.87 23.94
N ARG A 105 4.35 -25.07 23.85
CA ARG A 105 4.16 -26.12 24.86
C ARG A 105 4.68 -25.72 26.23
N GLN A 106 5.83 -25.05 26.31
CA GLN A 106 6.38 -24.56 27.57
C GLN A 106 5.52 -23.47 28.20
N VAL A 107 5.01 -22.53 27.40
CA VAL A 107 4.07 -21.49 27.88
C VAL A 107 2.78 -22.11 28.41
N LEU A 108 2.21 -23.09 27.72
CA LEU A 108 1.03 -23.84 28.19
C LEU A 108 1.30 -24.57 29.51
N LYS A 109 2.46 -25.21 29.63
CA LYS A 109 2.85 -25.91 30.85
C LYS A 109 3.04 -24.95 32.03
N MET A 110 3.74 -23.83 31.82
CA MET A 110 3.92 -22.79 32.85
C MET A 110 2.60 -22.13 33.24
N THR A 111 1.67 -21.95 32.30
CA THR A 111 0.34 -21.40 32.60
C THR A 111 -0.45 -22.36 33.50
N LYS A 112 -0.45 -23.67 33.19
CA LYS A 112 -1.05 -24.69 34.06
C LYS A 112 -0.42 -24.74 35.46
N GLU A 113 0.91 -24.75 35.55
CA GLU A 113 1.60 -24.76 36.84
C GLU A 113 1.29 -23.48 37.64
N LYS A 114 1.19 -22.33 36.97
CA LYS A 114 0.79 -21.06 37.58
C LYS A 114 -0.65 -21.09 38.10
N ASP A 115 -1.58 -21.66 37.35
CA ASP A 115 -2.99 -21.77 37.73
C ASP A 115 -3.16 -22.74 38.92
N GLU A 116 -2.42 -23.84 38.96
CA GLU A 116 -2.37 -24.76 40.10
C GLU A 116 -1.80 -24.09 41.36
N ILE A 117 -0.74 -23.29 41.22
CA ILE A 117 -0.16 -22.50 42.33
C ILE A 117 -1.14 -21.41 42.80
N MET A 118 -1.84 -20.76 41.87
CA MET A 118 -2.83 -19.72 42.20
C MET A 118 -4.02 -20.34 42.94
N ALA A 119 -4.52 -21.50 42.49
CA ALA A 119 -5.57 -22.25 43.16
C ALA A 119 -5.15 -22.71 44.58
N MET A 120 -3.92 -23.21 44.74
CA MET A 120 -3.38 -23.57 46.07
C MET A 120 -3.25 -22.37 47.00
N LYS A 121 -2.79 -21.20 46.49
CA LYS A 121 -2.69 -19.96 47.28
C LYS A 121 -4.07 -19.44 47.70
N VAL A 122 -5.07 -19.51 46.84
CA VAL A 122 -6.44 -19.08 47.14
C VAL A 122 -7.09 -20.00 48.19
N ALA A 123 -6.83 -21.31 48.12
CA ALA A 123 -7.30 -22.27 49.13
C ALA A 123 -6.66 -22.06 50.52
N GLN A 124 -5.39 -21.64 50.59
CA GLN A 124 -4.72 -21.32 51.87
C GLN A 124 -5.19 -19.99 52.51
N MET A 125 -5.76 -19.06 51.74
CA MET A 125 -6.12 -17.73 52.25
C MET A 125 -7.56 -17.61 52.78
N GLY A 126 -8.41 -18.65 52.66
CA GLY A 126 -9.68 -18.74 53.40
C GLY A 126 -10.72 -17.63 53.15
N ILE A 127 -10.73 -17.02 51.95
CA ILE A 127 -11.67 -15.93 51.61
C ILE A 127 -12.91 -16.51 50.89
N PRO A 128 -14.15 -16.13 51.26
CA PRO A 128 -15.35 -16.52 50.52
C PRO A 128 -15.38 -15.80 49.17
N THR A 129 -15.45 -16.58 48.09
CA THR A 129 -15.38 -16.12 46.71
C THR A 129 -16.74 -15.65 46.20
N SER A 130 -17.01 -14.34 46.24
CA SER A 130 -18.12 -13.74 45.48
C SER A 130 -17.85 -12.34 44.91
N GLY A 131 -16.60 -11.85 44.89
CA GLY A 131 -16.33 -10.48 44.43
C GLY A 131 -14.94 -10.16 43.87
N ALA A 132 -14.07 -11.15 43.64
CA ALA A 132 -12.68 -10.89 43.25
C ALA A 132 -12.24 -11.64 41.98
N LEU A 133 -13.14 -11.79 41.01
CA LEU A 133 -12.88 -12.45 39.71
C LEU A 133 -13.44 -11.66 38.52
N SER A 134 -13.49 -10.33 38.62
CA SER A 134 -13.85 -9.45 37.49
C SER A 134 -12.64 -8.94 36.70
N LEU A 135 -11.44 -9.51 36.88
CA LEU A 135 -10.22 -9.02 36.21
C LEU A 135 -9.28 -10.09 35.64
N ALA A 136 -9.69 -11.35 35.51
CA ALA A 136 -8.90 -12.36 34.82
C ALA A 136 -9.78 -13.47 34.19
N GLY A 137 -9.88 -13.48 32.85
CA GLY A 137 -10.39 -14.57 31.99
C GLY A 137 -11.85 -15.02 32.25
N VAL A 138 -12.85 -14.71 31.42
CA VAL A 138 -13.02 -15.21 30.03
C VAL A 138 -12.36 -16.56 29.81
N GLY A 139 -13.07 -17.63 30.20
CA GLY A 139 -12.73 -19.00 29.84
C GLY A 139 -13.46 -20.05 30.67
N GLY A 140 -14.56 -20.59 30.12
CA GLY A 140 -15.11 -21.90 30.49
C GLY A 140 -16.22 -21.89 31.56
N ASP A 141 -17.44 -22.21 31.13
CA ASP A 141 -18.58 -22.51 32.01
C ASP A 141 -19.06 -23.94 31.73
N MET A 142 -19.39 -24.70 32.80
CA MET A 142 -20.55 -25.59 32.80
C MET A 142 -21.01 -25.98 34.23
N SER A 143 -22.11 -25.36 34.67
CA SER A 143 -23.29 -25.93 35.38
C SER A 143 -23.10 -26.58 36.78
N ALA A 144 -24.00 -26.52 37.78
CA ALA A 144 -25.38 -26.07 37.95
C ALA A 144 -25.68 -25.91 39.48
N PHE A 145 -26.65 -25.06 39.88
CA PHE A 145 -27.87 -25.45 40.62
C PHE A 145 -28.78 -24.24 41.01
N ASN A 146 -29.99 -24.24 40.43
CA ASN A 146 -31.34 -23.84 40.89
C ASN A 146 -31.64 -22.49 41.60
N ALA A 147 -32.51 -21.67 40.99
CA ALA A 147 -33.93 -21.52 41.41
C ALA A 147 -34.76 -20.60 40.46
N GLU A 148 -35.79 -21.21 39.87
CA GLU A 148 -37.08 -20.74 39.30
C GLU A 148 -37.38 -19.27 38.93
N GLY A 149 -37.80 -19.08 37.65
CA GLY A 149 -38.63 -17.96 37.18
C GLY A 149 -38.65 -17.79 35.64
N ALA A 150 -39.67 -18.36 34.97
CA ALA A 150 -40.20 -18.14 33.59
C ALA A 150 -39.64 -16.95 32.76
N GLU A 151 -39.38 -16.96 31.44
CA GLU A 151 -39.89 -17.72 30.27
C GLU A 151 -38.99 -17.37 29.03
N GLY A 152 -38.82 -18.27 28.04
CA GLY A 152 -38.64 -17.88 26.62
C GLY A 152 -37.27 -17.95 25.90
N ALA A 153 -36.65 -19.13 25.81
CA ALA A 153 -35.91 -19.73 24.66
C ALA A 153 -34.93 -18.92 23.76
N ALA A 154 -33.62 -19.24 23.84
CA ALA A 154 -32.86 -19.96 22.78
C ALA A 154 -31.46 -20.32 23.31
N ALA A 155 -31.17 -21.62 23.44
CA ALA A 155 -29.94 -22.18 24.01
C ALA A 155 -28.92 -22.55 22.92
N GLY A 156 -27.63 -22.28 23.16
CA GLY A 156 -26.51 -22.87 22.42
C GLY A 156 -25.58 -23.60 23.40
N GLU A 157 -25.27 -24.86 23.12
CA GLU A 157 -24.39 -25.73 23.92
C GLU A 157 -22.91 -25.48 23.62
N THR A 158 -22.08 -25.53 24.67
CA THR A 158 -20.61 -25.43 24.63
C THR A 158 -19.97 -26.81 24.48
N SER A 159 -19.01 -26.96 23.56
CA SER A 159 -18.04 -28.07 23.56
C SER A 159 -16.62 -27.56 23.76
N ASP A 160 -15.85 -28.39 24.46
CA ASP A 160 -14.50 -28.19 25.00
C ASP A 160 -13.41 -28.07 23.91
N ASP A 161 -13.25 -26.89 23.30
CA ASP A 161 -12.04 -26.56 22.52
C ASP A 161 -11.80 -25.04 22.28
N GLY A 162 -12.43 -24.15 23.07
CA GLY A 162 -12.11 -22.71 23.04
C GLY A 162 -12.42 -21.97 21.72
N ILE A 163 -13.10 -22.59 20.77
CA ILE A 163 -13.61 -21.93 19.54
C ILE A 163 -15.07 -21.53 19.79
N VAL A 164 -15.34 -20.22 19.82
CA VAL A 164 -16.70 -19.70 19.77
C VAL A 164 -17.28 -20.00 18.39
N GLN A 165 -18.09 -21.05 18.27
CA GLN A 165 -18.96 -21.24 17.11
C GLN A 165 -20.15 -20.29 17.21
N THR A 166 -20.00 -19.09 16.66
CA THR A 166 -21.12 -18.24 16.27
C THR A 166 -21.74 -18.83 15.00
N ALA A 167 -22.55 -19.90 15.15
CA ALA A 167 -23.24 -20.53 14.03
C ALA A 167 -24.27 -19.64 13.31
N ASP A 168 -24.37 -18.35 13.68
CA ASP A 168 -25.34 -17.43 13.09
C ASP A 168 -24.74 -16.06 12.70
N ARG A 169 -23.48 -15.75 13.01
CA ARG A 169 -22.97 -14.36 12.92
C ARG A 169 -21.52 -14.30 12.46
N ARG A 170 -21.31 -14.11 11.15
CA ARG A 170 -19.96 -14.08 10.55
C ARG A 170 -19.25 -12.73 10.57
N PHE A 171 -19.96 -11.61 10.74
CA PHE A 171 -19.40 -10.25 10.72
C PHE A 171 -19.55 -9.55 12.08
N SER A 172 -18.74 -9.98 13.05
CA SER A 172 -18.84 -9.52 14.45
C SER A 172 -18.79 -8.00 14.61
N ARG A 173 -17.77 -7.33 14.06
CA ARG A 173 -17.50 -5.90 14.22
C ARG A 173 -18.47 -5.05 13.40
N LEU A 174 -18.86 -5.47 12.20
CA LEU A 174 -19.82 -4.70 11.40
C LEU A 174 -21.22 -4.74 12.03
N MET A 175 -21.62 -5.83 12.69
CA MET A 175 -22.91 -5.84 13.41
C MET A 175 -22.92 -4.98 14.67
N GLU A 176 -21.77 -4.80 15.34
CA GLU A 176 -21.65 -3.81 16.42
C GLU A 176 -21.92 -2.40 15.89
N VAL A 177 -21.42 -2.10 14.69
CA VAL A 177 -21.68 -0.82 14.01
C VAL A 177 -23.17 -0.66 13.71
N ASP A 178 -23.83 -1.70 13.16
CA ASP A 178 -25.28 -1.66 12.92
C ASP A 178 -26.06 -1.39 14.22
N SER A 179 -25.64 -2.03 15.31
CA SER A 179 -26.29 -1.88 16.62
C SER A 179 -26.11 -0.47 17.17
N PHE A 180 -24.93 0.13 17.00
CA PHE A 180 -24.64 1.50 17.40
C PHE A 180 -25.48 2.52 16.61
N TYR A 181 -25.56 2.36 15.29
CA TYR A 181 -26.28 3.32 14.43
C TYR A 181 -27.81 3.21 14.49
N ARG A 182 -28.38 2.16 15.09
CA ARG A 182 -29.83 2.06 15.33
C ARG A 182 -30.39 3.17 16.22
N THR A 183 -29.58 3.66 17.16
CA THR A 183 -29.96 4.70 18.13
C THR A 183 -29.17 6.00 17.93
N TYR A 184 -28.41 6.10 16.84
CA TYR A 184 -27.54 7.24 16.58
C TYR A 184 -28.35 8.44 16.10
N THR A 185 -28.12 9.58 16.72
CA THR A 185 -28.63 10.87 16.28
C THR A 185 -27.50 11.68 15.68
N PRO A 186 -27.59 12.10 14.40
CA PRO A 186 -26.56 12.91 13.78
C PRO A 186 -26.29 14.20 14.57
N PRO A 187 -25.02 14.60 14.75
CA PRO A 187 -24.66 15.86 15.39
C PRO A 187 -25.02 17.05 14.50
N GLU A 188 -25.10 18.24 15.09
CA GLU A 188 -25.27 19.48 14.31
C GLU A 188 -23.98 19.79 13.55
N TYR A 189 -24.07 19.87 12.22
CA TYR A 189 -22.96 20.21 11.35
C TYR A 189 -22.85 21.72 11.14
N ASP A 190 -21.62 22.23 11.14
CA ASP A 190 -21.32 23.63 10.83
C ASP A 190 -21.31 23.84 9.31
N ASN A 191 -22.36 24.49 8.82
CA ASN A 191 -22.54 24.81 7.40
C ASN A 191 -22.16 26.27 7.07
N THR A 192 -21.52 27.00 7.99
CA THR A 192 -21.22 28.44 7.81
C THR A 192 -19.77 28.71 7.41
N ILE A 193 -18.89 27.72 7.57
CA ILE A 193 -17.46 27.85 7.33
C ILE A 193 -17.16 27.95 5.82
N THR A 194 -16.23 28.83 5.47
CA THR A 194 -15.65 28.94 4.11
C THR A 194 -14.33 28.17 4.00
N LEU A 195 -13.87 27.83 2.78
CA LEU A 195 -12.60 27.11 2.58
C LEU A 195 -11.37 27.85 3.14
N ALA A 196 -11.32 29.17 2.99
CA ALA A 196 -10.24 29.97 3.56
C ALA A 196 -10.26 29.93 5.10
N SER A 197 -11.45 30.12 5.70
CA SER A 197 -11.61 30.02 7.15
C SER A 197 -11.29 28.61 7.65
N LEU A 198 -11.65 27.55 6.91
CA LEU A 198 -11.34 26.17 7.28
C LEU A 198 -9.83 25.96 7.41
N CYS A 199 -9.04 26.48 6.46
CA CYS A 199 -7.58 26.38 6.52
C CYS A 199 -6.99 27.11 7.73
N ASP A 200 -7.47 28.33 8.01
CA ASP A 200 -6.97 29.13 9.14
C ASP A 200 -7.40 28.54 10.49
N THR A 201 -8.66 28.13 10.62
CA THR A 201 -9.21 27.50 11.83
C THR A 201 -8.49 26.19 12.12
N TYR A 202 -8.27 25.33 11.11
CA TYR A 202 -7.51 24.09 11.30
C TYR A 202 -6.06 24.37 11.69
N ARG A 203 -5.38 25.32 11.02
CA ARG A 203 -4.01 25.69 11.37
C ARG A 203 -3.90 26.19 12.80
N ASN A 204 -4.85 27.02 13.24
CA ASN A 204 -4.88 27.52 14.61
C ASN A 204 -5.16 26.40 15.63
N PHE A 205 -6.08 25.49 15.33
CA PHE A 205 -6.35 24.30 16.16
C PHE A 205 -5.11 23.41 16.30
N ALA A 206 -4.45 23.08 15.19
CA ALA A 206 -3.25 22.24 15.17
C ALA A 206 -2.13 22.86 16.00
N CYS A 207 -1.95 24.17 15.92
CA CYS A 207 -0.95 24.91 16.68
C CYS A 207 -1.31 24.99 18.18
N SER A 208 -2.52 25.45 18.52
CA SER A 208 -2.93 25.76 19.90
C SER A 208 -3.14 24.52 20.75
N ARG A 209 -3.76 23.47 20.21
CA ARG A 209 -4.16 22.27 20.97
C ARG A 209 -3.26 21.07 20.78
N MET A 210 -2.55 21.00 19.66
CA MET A 210 -1.70 19.85 19.32
C MET A 210 -0.23 20.18 19.19
N HIS A 211 0.15 21.47 19.31
CA HIS A 211 1.53 21.95 19.16
C HIS A 211 2.18 21.54 17.83
N LEU A 212 1.39 21.51 16.75
CA LEU A 212 1.83 21.22 15.40
C LEU A 212 1.88 22.51 14.59
N PHE A 213 3.03 22.74 13.94
CA PHE A 213 3.29 23.99 13.24
C PHE A 213 3.35 23.76 11.73
N TYR A 214 2.22 23.93 11.06
CA TYR A 214 2.12 23.81 9.60
C TYR A 214 2.18 25.17 8.91
N GLU A 215 2.85 25.21 7.77
CA GLU A 215 2.79 26.37 6.88
C GLU A 215 1.39 26.48 6.26
N PRO A 216 0.87 27.70 6.02
CA PRO A 216 -0.42 27.88 5.35
C PRO A 216 -0.50 27.15 4.01
N LYS A 217 0.61 27.12 3.26
CA LYS A 217 0.72 26.39 1.98
C LYS A 217 0.39 24.90 2.14
N THR A 218 0.97 24.23 3.15
CA THR A 218 0.73 22.81 3.41
C THR A 218 -0.75 22.50 3.64
N ILE A 219 -1.43 23.35 4.40
CA ILE A 219 -2.86 23.16 4.69
C ILE A 219 -3.70 23.34 3.42
N ARG A 220 -3.40 24.36 2.62
CA ARG A 220 -4.06 24.60 1.33
C ARG A 220 -3.88 23.42 0.38
N LEU A 221 -2.66 22.88 0.28
CA LEU A 221 -2.35 21.70 -0.53
C LEU A 221 -3.13 20.47 -0.06
N PHE A 222 -3.28 20.29 1.26
CA PHE A 222 -4.03 19.18 1.83
C PHE A 222 -5.52 19.25 1.47
N ILE A 223 -6.16 20.40 1.71
CA ILE A 223 -7.58 20.60 1.39
C ILE A 223 -7.83 20.53 -0.13
N ALA A 224 -6.98 21.15 -0.94
CA ALA A 224 -7.04 21.05 -2.40
C ALA A 224 -6.83 19.61 -2.90
N GLY A 225 -5.99 18.84 -2.23
CA GLY A 225 -5.78 17.42 -2.52
C GLY A 225 -7.01 16.57 -2.25
N MET A 226 -7.74 16.86 -1.17
CA MET A 226 -9.00 16.18 -0.85
C MET A 226 -10.08 16.39 -1.92
N ALA A 227 -10.08 17.56 -2.59
CA ALA A 227 -10.99 17.86 -3.68
C ALA A 227 -10.63 17.17 -5.00
N SER A 228 -9.35 16.85 -5.23
CA SER A 228 -8.89 16.28 -6.50
C SER A 228 -8.96 14.76 -6.54
N THR A 229 -8.72 14.07 -5.43
CA THR A 229 -8.77 12.61 -5.32
C THR A 229 -8.98 12.13 -3.88
N LYS A 230 -9.45 10.89 -3.72
CA LYS A 230 -9.66 10.23 -2.43
C LYS A 230 -8.39 9.62 -1.84
N LEU A 231 -7.30 9.54 -2.62
CA LEU A 231 -6.01 9.01 -2.16
C LEU A 231 -4.98 10.14 -2.08
N ILE A 232 -4.46 10.45 -0.89
CA ILE A 232 -3.41 11.46 -0.68
C ILE A 232 -2.15 10.74 -0.20
N ILE A 233 -0.99 11.11 -0.73
CA ILE A 233 0.31 10.58 -0.31
C ILE A 233 1.11 11.70 0.35
N LEU A 234 1.37 11.59 1.64
CA LEU A 234 2.21 12.50 2.39
C LEU A 234 3.64 11.96 2.37
N GLN A 235 4.53 12.62 1.64
CA GLN A 235 5.92 12.19 1.48
C GLN A 235 6.89 13.28 1.95
N GLY A 236 8.08 12.87 2.38
CA GLY A 236 9.09 13.82 2.86
C GLY A 236 9.98 13.20 3.92
N ILE A 237 10.84 14.03 4.51
CA ILE A 237 11.83 13.60 5.50
C ILE A 237 11.13 13.11 6.78
N SER A 238 11.77 12.21 7.54
CA SER A 238 11.25 11.80 8.84
C SER A 238 11.13 12.98 9.81
N GLY A 239 10.06 12.99 10.61
CA GLY A 239 9.80 14.02 11.62
C GLY A 239 9.22 15.35 11.10
N THR A 240 8.67 15.39 9.88
CA THR A 240 7.99 16.59 9.32
C THR A 240 6.47 16.62 9.57
N GLY A 241 5.96 15.73 10.43
CA GLY A 241 4.55 15.70 10.82
C GLY A 241 3.62 15.01 9.83
N LYS A 242 4.13 14.07 9.02
CA LYS A 242 3.36 13.30 8.02
C LYS A 242 2.21 12.51 8.64
N THR A 243 2.46 11.78 9.72
CA THR A 243 1.44 11.03 10.47
C THR A 243 0.56 11.96 11.31
N SER A 244 1.16 13.03 11.86
CA SER A 244 0.47 13.99 12.74
C SER A 244 -0.58 14.83 12.02
N LEU A 245 -0.41 15.12 10.72
CA LEU A 245 -1.34 15.94 9.93
C LEU A 245 -2.72 15.28 9.81
N PRO A 246 -2.87 14.07 9.25
CA PRO A 246 -4.16 13.40 9.18
C PRO A 246 -4.71 13.04 10.56
N TYR A 247 -3.85 12.74 11.54
CA TYR A 247 -4.28 12.50 12.92
C TYR A 247 -4.92 13.74 13.55
N SER A 248 -4.26 14.90 13.41
CA SER A 248 -4.77 16.17 13.94
C SER A 248 -5.99 16.69 13.19
N PHE A 249 -6.08 16.46 11.89
CA PHE A 249 -7.26 16.81 11.10
C PHE A 249 -8.50 16.01 11.53
N GLY A 250 -8.36 14.72 11.83
CA GLY A 250 -9.46 13.94 12.40
C GLY A 250 -9.93 14.49 13.76
N LYS A 251 -8.98 14.80 14.66
CA LYS A 251 -9.29 15.44 15.96
C LYS A 251 -9.96 16.80 15.81
N PHE A 252 -9.55 17.59 14.81
CA PHE A 252 -10.15 18.87 14.48
C PHE A 252 -11.61 18.73 14.04
N LEU A 253 -11.93 17.66 13.31
CA LEU A 253 -13.27 17.33 12.83
C LEU A 253 -14.13 16.57 13.87
N GLN A 254 -13.62 16.36 15.09
CA GLN A 254 -14.24 15.53 16.13
C GLN A 254 -14.42 14.04 15.77
N HIS A 255 -13.78 13.57 14.70
CA HIS A 255 -13.81 12.18 14.27
C HIS A 255 -12.39 11.63 14.14
N ASP A 256 -12.02 10.72 15.04
CA ASP A 256 -10.67 10.15 15.07
C ASP A 256 -10.29 9.52 13.73
N THR A 257 -9.03 9.67 13.32
CA THR A 257 -8.50 9.02 12.11
C THR A 257 -8.22 7.55 12.40
N THR A 258 -8.71 6.63 11.55
CA THR A 258 -8.36 5.21 11.68
C THR A 258 -6.95 5.00 11.14
N ILE A 259 -6.03 4.59 12.00
CA ILE A 259 -4.64 4.31 11.63
C ILE A 259 -4.50 2.83 11.30
N ALA A 260 -3.98 2.54 10.11
CA ALA A 260 -3.58 1.23 9.66
C ALA A 260 -2.05 1.24 9.45
N SER A 261 -1.33 0.62 10.37
CA SER A 261 0.13 0.49 10.29
C SER A 261 0.51 -0.59 9.29
N VAL A 262 0.97 -0.19 8.10
CA VAL A 262 1.33 -1.13 7.03
C VAL A 262 2.53 -1.96 7.46
N GLN A 263 2.47 -3.27 7.22
CA GLN A 263 3.55 -4.19 7.53
C GLN A 263 4.27 -4.64 6.26
N PRO A 264 5.58 -4.95 6.31
CA PRO A 264 6.32 -5.48 5.15
C PRO A 264 5.73 -6.77 4.57
N SER A 265 4.96 -7.52 5.37
CA SER A 265 4.29 -8.75 4.96
C SER A 265 3.05 -8.52 4.10
N TRP A 266 2.55 -7.29 4.01
CA TRP A 266 1.31 -7.00 3.28
C TRP A 266 1.48 -7.29 1.78
N ARG A 267 0.67 -8.24 1.29
CA ARG A 267 0.80 -8.77 -0.08
C ARG A 267 -0.49 -8.77 -0.87
N ASP A 268 -1.64 -8.59 -0.23
CA ASP A 268 -2.94 -8.61 -0.89
C ASP A 268 -3.99 -7.77 -0.14
N ARG A 269 -5.19 -7.72 -0.70
CA ARG A 269 -6.33 -6.95 -0.17
C ARG A 269 -6.80 -7.40 1.21
N THR A 270 -6.50 -8.65 1.62
CA THR A 270 -7.02 -9.20 2.88
C THR A 270 -6.44 -8.49 4.09
N GLU A 271 -5.28 -7.87 3.93
CA GLU A 271 -4.64 -7.06 4.97
C GLU A 271 -5.40 -5.76 5.23
N LEU A 272 -6.08 -5.23 4.21
CA LEU A 272 -6.85 -4.00 4.30
C LEU A 272 -8.28 -4.25 4.73
N PHE A 273 -8.94 -5.27 4.16
CA PHE A 273 -10.37 -5.51 4.38
C PHE A 273 -10.65 -6.68 5.29
N GLY A 274 -9.72 -7.62 5.42
CA GLY A 274 -9.95 -8.88 6.08
C GLY A 274 -10.18 -10.03 5.10
N TYR A 275 -10.46 -11.20 5.67
CA TYR A 275 -10.74 -12.40 4.91
C TYR A 275 -11.84 -13.23 5.56
N PHE A 276 -12.59 -13.96 4.74
CA PHE A 276 -13.53 -14.96 5.20
C PHE A 276 -12.80 -16.26 5.53
N ASN A 277 -12.87 -16.72 6.78
CA ASN A 277 -12.35 -18.01 7.17
C ASN A 277 -13.40 -19.09 6.91
N GLU A 278 -13.13 -19.98 5.95
CA GLU A 278 -14.07 -21.04 5.57
C GLU A 278 -14.27 -22.11 6.65
N PHE A 279 -13.31 -22.29 7.57
CA PHE A 279 -13.39 -23.27 8.65
C PHE A 279 -14.25 -22.76 9.80
N THR A 280 -13.96 -21.56 10.30
CA THR A 280 -14.70 -20.96 11.42
C THR A 280 -16.00 -20.31 10.98
N LYS A 281 -16.21 -20.15 9.65
CA LYS A 281 -17.36 -19.46 9.07
C LYS A 281 -17.48 -18.00 9.50
N ASN A 282 -16.39 -17.42 10.01
CA ASN A 282 -16.30 -16.03 10.44
C ASN A 282 -15.45 -15.21 9.48
N PHE A 283 -15.82 -13.95 9.30
CA PHE A 283 -15.02 -12.96 8.58
C PHE A 283 -14.10 -12.24 9.57
N ASN A 284 -12.80 -12.25 9.30
CA ASN A 284 -11.82 -11.54 10.10
C ASN A 284 -11.78 -10.08 9.66
N GLU A 285 -12.55 -9.23 10.33
CA GLU A 285 -12.74 -7.82 9.97
C GLU A 285 -11.57 -6.96 10.46
N THR A 286 -11.07 -6.07 9.60
CA THR A 286 -10.07 -5.07 9.98
C THR A 286 -10.73 -3.80 10.52
N GLU A 287 -9.97 -2.97 11.24
CA GLU A 287 -10.44 -1.64 11.66
C GLU A 287 -10.72 -0.71 10.47
N VAL A 288 -9.99 -0.89 9.36
CA VAL A 288 -10.24 -0.15 8.12
C VAL A 288 -11.59 -0.54 7.52
N LEU A 289 -11.91 -1.83 7.44
CA LEU A 289 -13.22 -2.28 6.96
C LEU A 289 -14.34 -1.74 7.87
N LYS A 290 -14.17 -1.85 9.19
CA LYS A 290 -15.12 -1.32 10.17
C LYS A 290 -15.36 0.18 9.97
N ARG A 291 -14.30 0.97 9.73
CA ARG A 291 -14.39 2.41 9.45
C ARG A 291 -15.13 2.71 8.16
N ILE A 292 -14.80 2.04 7.06
CA ILE A 292 -15.46 2.24 5.77
C ILE A 292 -16.96 1.93 5.92
N TYR A 293 -17.27 0.81 6.60
CA TYR A 293 -18.65 0.41 6.86
C TYR A 293 -19.40 1.44 7.72
N SER A 294 -18.81 1.92 8.81
CA SER A 294 -19.44 2.93 9.67
C SER A 294 -19.70 4.25 8.96
N SER A 295 -18.85 4.61 8.00
CA SER A 295 -18.96 5.85 7.22
C SER A 295 -20.19 5.87 6.31
N SER A 296 -20.81 4.71 6.06
CA SER A 296 -22.06 4.61 5.29
C SER A 296 -23.30 5.10 6.06
N TYR A 297 -23.20 5.27 7.38
CA TYR A 297 -24.31 5.68 8.25
C TYR A 297 -24.30 7.16 8.64
N ASN A 298 -23.22 7.89 8.35
CA ASN A 298 -23.04 9.27 8.78
C ASN A 298 -22.59 10.16 7.61
N ASN A 299 -22.69 11.48 7.82
CA ASN A 299 -22.20 12.49 6.89
C ASN A 299 -20.80 12.99 7.30
N ASP A 300 -20.08 12.26 8.13
CA ASP A 300 -18.83 12.74 8.72
C ASP A 300 -17.68 12.57 7.73
N ILE A 301 -16.67 13.44 7.79
CA ILE A 301 -15.45 13.26 7.02
C ILE A 301 -14.58 12.19 7.71
N ASN A 302 -14.43 11.05 7.06
CA ASN A 302 -13.71 9.90 7.60
C ASN A 302 -12.32 9.76 6.97
N LEU A 303 -11.29 9.67 7.81
CA LEU A 303 -9.92 9.49 7.37
C LEU A 303 -9.39 8.10 7.73
N VAL A 304 -8.75 7.46 6.75
CA VAL A 304 -7.98 6.22 6.91
C VAL A 304 -6.51 6.54 6.63
N LEU A 305 -5.66 6.41 7.63
CA LEU A 305 -4.23 6.65 7.55
C LEU A 305 -3.48 5.33 7.33
N LEU A 306 -2.89 5.14 6.15
CA LEU A 306 -1.96 4.05 5.84
C LEU A 306 -0.55 4.50 6.23
N ASP A 307 -0.13 4.18 7.45
CA ASP A 307 1.17 4.61 7.96
C ASP A 307 2.29 3.74 7.38
N GLU A 308 3.36 4.41 6.93
CA GLU A 308 4.48 3.84 6.16
C GLU A 308 4.00 2.98 4.98
N MET A 309 3.08 3.53 4.18
CA MET A 309 2.39 2.83 3.10
C MET A 309 3.34 2.11 2.12
N ASN A 310 4.55 2.64 1.95
CA ASN A 310 5.55 2.16 1.00
C ASN A 310 6.57 1.17 1.61
N ILE A 311 6.39 0.76 2.88
CA ILE A 311 7.13 -0.38 3.44
C ILE A 311 6.72 -1.71 2.77
N ALA A 312 5.50 -1.76 2.22
CA ALA A 312 5.01 -2.79 1.33
C ALA A 312 4.70 -2.21 -0.05
N ARG A 313 4.58 -3.08 -1.06
CA ARG A 313 4.21 -2.64 -2.41
C ARG A 313 2.74 -2.25 -2.44
N VAL A 314 2.47 -0.94 -2.46
CA VAL A 314 1.12 -0.34 -2.43
C VAL A 314 0.21 -0.95 -3.49
N GLU A 315 0.75 -1.27 -4.67
CA GLU A 315 0.00 -1.82 -5.80
C GLU A 315 -0.54 -3.22 -5.55
N TYR A 316 -0.08 -3.92 -4.50
CA TYR A 316 -0.51 -5.29 -4.20
C TYR A 316 -1.70 -5.28 -3.25
N TYR A 317 -1.55 -4.65 -2.08
CA TYR A 317 -2.62 -4.63 -1.08
C TYR A 317 -3.71 -3.58 -1.37
N PHE A 318 -3.39 -2.50 -2.07
CA PHE A 318 -4.32 -1.41 -2.39
C PHE A 318 -4.87 -1.48 -3.83
N ALA A 319 -4.54 -2.55 -4.58
CA ALA A 319 -4.83 -2.68 -6.02
C ALA A 319 -6.31 -2.47 -6.39
N GLU A 320 -7.20 -3.07 -5.59
CA GLU A 320 -8.63 -3.05 -5.78
C GLU A 320 -9.20 -1.65 -5.53
N MET A 321 -8.75 -0.98 -4.45
CA MET A 321 -9.13 0.41 -4.18
C MET A 321 -8.66 1.37 -5.27
N LEU A 322 -7.44 1.19 -5.78
CA LEU A 322 -6.97 1.99 -6.91
C LEU A 322 -7.80 1.79 -8.18
N SER A 323 -8.59 0.72 -8.27
CA SER A 323 -9.45 0.43 -9.42
C SER A 323 -10.88 0.93 -9.17
N ILE A 324 -11.41 0.73 -7.97
CA ILE A 324 -12.73 1.22 -7.54
C ILE A 324 -12.78 2.75 -7.57
N LEU A 325 -11.78 3.42 -6.98
CA LEU A 325 -11.73 4.88 -6.89
C LEU A 325 -11.54 5.60 -8.26
N GLU A 326 -11.29 4.84 -9.33
CA GLU A 326 -11.18 5.36 -10.69
C GLU A 326 -12.52 5.39 -11.43
N MET A 327 -13.53 4.69 -10.91
CA MET A 327 -14.84 4.66 -11.54
C MET A 327 -15.47 6.05 -11.45
N PRO A 328 -15.98 6.60 -12.57
CA PRO A 328 -16.54 7.95 -12.59
C PRO A 328 -17.82 8.05 -11.76
N ASN A 329 -18.54 6.93 -11.61
CA ASN A 329 -19.77 6.85 -10.85
C ASN A 329 -19.49 6.31 -9.44
N ALA A 330 -19.76 7.14 -8.44
CA ALA A 330 -19.68 6.81 -7.02
C ALA A 330 -20.59 5.63 -6.61
N ASP A 331 -21.70 5.44 -7.33
CA ASP A 331 -22.66 4.38 -7.02
C ASP A 331 -22.14 2.98 -7.37
N GLU A 332 -21.16 2.90 -8.26
CA GLU A 332 -20.51 1.65 -8.69
C GLU A 332 -19.31 1.29 -7.82
N TRP A 333 -19.01 2.09 -6.79
CA TRP A 333 -17.89 1.82 -5.89
C TRP A 333 -18.23 0.67 -4.94
N GLU A 334 -18.31 -0.54 -5.46
CA GLU A 334 -18.63 -1.76 -4.71
C GLU A 334 -17.37 -2.60 -4.47
N LEU A 335 -17.24 -3.12 -3.26
CA LEU A 335 -16.19 -4.03 -2.83
C LEU A 335 -16.79 -5.41 -2.50
N ASP A 336 -16.34 -6.46 -3.18
CA ASP A 336 -16.80 -7.83 -2.96
C ASP A 336 -16.10 -8.46 -1.74
N LEU A 337 -16.83 -8.59 -0.61
CA LEU A 337 -16.32 -9.19 0.62
C LEU A 337 -16.55 -10.70 0.66
N VAL A 338 -17.76 -11.14 0.32
CA VAL A 338 -18.20 -12.54 0.44
C VAL A 338 -19.09 -12.95 -0.73
N PRO A 339 -18.96 -14.18 -1.25
CA PRO A 339 -19.69 -14.62 -2.44
C PRO A 339 -21.16 -15.02 -2.16
N ASN A 340 -21.48 -15.43 -0.94
CA ASN A 340 -22.81 -15.90 -0.54
C ASN A 340 -23.39 -14.96 0.50
N VAL A 341 -24.69 -14.68 0.43
CA VAL A 341 -25.42 -13.78 1.33
C VAL A 341 -26.09 -14.59 2.44
N TRP A 342 -25.95 -14.16 3.68
CA TRP A 342 -26.63 -14.73 4.84
C TRP A 342 -27.65 -13.74 5.40
N SER A 343 -28.72 -14.24 6.03
CA SER A 343 -29.77 -13.38 6.62
C SER A 343 -29.27 -12.52 7.78
N THR A 344 -28.14 -12.92 8.37
CA THR A 344 -27.48 -12.26 9.49
C THR A 344 -26.32 -11.37 9.06
N ASP A 345 -26.17 -11.12 7.75
CA ASP A 345 -25.20 -10.16 7.24
C ASP A 345 -25.55 -8.72 7.68
N PRO A 346 -24.54 -7.87 7.88
CA PRO A 346 -24.74 -6.46 8.19
C PRO A 346 -25.64 -5.74 7.17
N VAL A 347 -26.47 -4.82 7.66
CA VAL A 347 -27.58 -4.21 6.91
C VAL A 347 -27.13 -3.52 5.62
N ASN A 348 -25.99 -2.83 5.65
CA ASN A 348 -25.47 -2.08 4.49
C ASN A 348 -24.59 -2.93 3.55
N LEU A 349 -24.52 -4.26 3.75
CA LEU A 349 -23.93 -5.17 2.77
C LEU A 349 -24.97 -5.65 1.77
N ASN A 350 -24.90 -5.15 0.53
CA ASN A 350 -25.79 -5.57 -0.53
C ASN A 350 -25.19 -6.75 -1.28
N ARG A 351 -25.83 -7.92 -1.19
CA ARG A 351 -25.38 -9.16 -1.86
C ARG A 351 -23.92 -9.54 -1.56
N GLY A 352 -23.49 -9.34 -0.31
CA GLY A 352 -22.11 -9.62 0.11
C GLY A 352 -21.08 -8.56 -0.33
N LYS A 353 -21.56 -7.44 -0.87
CA LYS A 353 -20.75 -6.31 -1.31
C LYS A 353 -20.91 -5.10 -0.39
N LEU A 354 -19.82 -4.40 -0.17
CA LEU A 354 -19.79 -3.12 0.53
C LEU A 354 -19.68 -1.97 -0.46
N LYS A 355 -20.61 -1.03 -0.44
CA LYS A 355 -20.47 0.23 -1.17
C LYS A 355 -19.47 1.12 -0.42
N ILE A 356 -18.41 1.55 -1.09
CA ILE A 356 -17.41 2.49 -0.56
C ILE A 356 -18.01 3.90 -0.53
N PRO A 357 -18.18 4.51 0.66
CA PRO A 357 -18.76 5.85 0.78
C PRO A 357 -17.83 6.95 0.23
N GLN A 358 -18.41 8.06 -0.24
CA GLN A 358 -17.66 9.22 -0.75
C GLN A 358 -16.98 10.05 0.34
N ASN A 359 -17.47 9.95 1.58
CA ASN A 359 -16.96 10.69 2.73
C ASN A 359 -15.70 10.05 3.36
N VAL A 360 -15.08 9.07 2.71
CA VAL A 360 -13.84 8.43 3.16
C VAL A 360 -12.65 8.88 2.31
N TRP A 361 -11.59 9.35 2.96
CA TRP A 361 -10.29 9.62 2.34
C TRP A 361 -9.21 8.68 2.87
N TYR A 362 -8.35 8.25 1.96
CA TYR A 362 -7.19 7.39 2.24
C TYR A 362 -5.94 8.25 2.17
N ILE A 363 -5.19 8.30 3.26
CA ILE A 363 -3.99 9.11 3.38
C ILE A 363 -2.85 8.15 3.67
N GLY A 364 -1.88 8.06 2.80
CA GLY A 364 -0.69 7.24 3.01
C GLY A 364 0.52 8.08 3.36
N THR A 365 1.30 7.66 4.34
CA THR A 365 2.61 8.28 4.61
C THR A 365 3.69 7.49 3.89
N ALA A 366 4.60 8.18 3.20
CA ALA A 366 5.71 7.57 2.49
C ALA A 366 7.04 8.18 2.93
N ASN A 367 8.03 7.34 3.16
CA ASN A 367 9.42 7.75 3.37
C ASN A 367 10.19 7.56 2.06
N ASN A 368 11.14 8.45 1.76
CA ASN A 368 11.95 8.38 0.55
C ASN A 368 13.32 7.71 0.82
N ASP A 369 13.35 6.73 1.73
CA ASP A 369 14.58 6.09 2.22
C ASP A 369 14.79 4.71 1.58
N ASP A 370 16.05 4.24 1.52
CA ASP A 370 16.47 2.98 0.89
C ASP A 370 15.79 1.71 1.45
N SER A 371 15.21 1.80 2.67
CA SER A 371 14.51 0.70 3.33
C SER A 371 13.07 0.47 2.82
N THR A 372 12.59 1.31 1.90
CA THR A 372 11.21 1.29 1.43
C THR A 372 11.10 0.99 -0.07
N TYR A 373 9.92 0.54 -0.51
CA TYR A 373 9.65 0.35 -1.93
C TYR A 373 9.36 1.69 -2.61
N ALA A 374 9.92 1.88 -3.80
CA ALA A 374 9.51 2.98 -4.67
C ALA A 374 8.04 2.80 -5.08
N ILE A 375 7.25 3.85 -4.89
CA ILE A 375 5.84 3.90 -5.31
C ILE A 375 5.80 4.04 -6.83
N SER A 376 5.02 3.21 -7.53
CA SER A 376 4.94 3.29 -8.99
C SER A 376 4.12 4.49 -9.48
N ASP A 377 4.36 4.88 -10.73
CA ASP A 377 3.57 5.91 -11.41
C ASP A 377 2.08 5.57 -11.46
N LYS A 378 1.71 4.28 -11.47
CA LYS A 378 0.31 3.85 -11.44
C LYS A 378 -0.41 4.31 -10.17
N VAL A 379 0.28 4.36 -9.03
CA VAL A 379 -0.30 4.82 -7.77
C VAL A 379 -0.35 6.35 -7.75
N TYR A 380 0.76 7.00 -8.08
CA TYR A 380 0.86 8.46 -8.08
C TYR A 380 -0.04 9.17 -9.09
N ASP A 381 -0.33 8.55 -10.24
CA ASP A 381 -1.28 9.10 -11.18
C ASP A 381 -2.69 9.18 -10.55
N ARG A 382 -3.00 8.31 -9.59
CA ARG A 382 -4.30 8.21 -8.91
C ARG A 382 -4.35 8.97 -7.58
N ALA A 383 -3.20 9.16 -6.95
CA ALA A 383 -3.07 9.84 -5.67
C ALA A 383 -2.68 11.32 -5.81
N GLN A 384 -2.95 12.15 -4.81
CA GLN A 384 -2.36 13.48 -4.70
C GLN A 384 -1.12 13.41 -3.80
N PRO A 385 0.10 13.48 -4.36
CA PRO A 385 1.30 13.62 -3.55
C PRO A 385 1.37 15.01 -2.91
N ILE A 386 1.76 15.06 -1.64
CA ILE A 386 2.05 16.25 -0.88
C ILE A 386 3.42 16.09 -0.22
N ASN A 387 4.37 16.93 -0.63
CA ASN A 387 5.71 17.00 -0.08
C ASN A 387 5.73 17.80 1.23
N LEU A 388 6.27 17.20 2.28
CA LEU A 388 6.48 17.76 3.62
C LEU A 388 7.98 17.74 3.92
N ASP A 389 8.71 18.72 3.37
CA ASP A 389 10.18 18.78 3.41
C ASP A 389 10.73 19.75 4.47
N ALA A 390 9.87 20.59 5.05
CA ALA A 390 10.25 21.55 6.09
C ALA A 390 9.75 21.09 7.48
N LYS A 391 10.59 21.33 8.50
CA LYS A 391 10.14 21.22 9.90
C LYS A 391 9.33 22.46 10.26
N GLY A 392 8.24 22.25 10.98
CA GLY A 392 7.40 23.33 11.48
C GLY A 392 8.18 24.31 12.35
N VAL A 393 8.09 25.61 12.02
CA VAL A 393 8.63 26.69 12.85
C VAL A 393 7.56 27.07 13.86
N ALA A 394 7.90 27.06 15.15
CA ALA A 394 6.96 27.43 16.19
C ALA A 394 6.40 28.84 15.97
N PHE A 395 5.08 28.97 16.08
CA PHE A 395 4.35 30.24 16.05
C PHE A 395 3.23 30.20 17.08
N ASP A 396 2.77 31.36 17.52
CA ASP A 396 1.61 31.45 18.41
C ASP A 396 0.32 31.59 17.59
N ALA A 397 -0.73 30.92 18.05
CA ALA A 397 -2.05 30.96 17.44
C ALA A 397 -3.14 31.07 18.52
N PRO A 398 -4.30 31.69 18.21
CA PRO A 398 -5.41 31.74 19.15
C PRO A 398 -5.95 30.32 19.45
N ASP A 399 -6.36 30.07 20.69
CA ASP A 399 -7.04 28.81 21.03
C ASP A 399 -8.32 28.68 20.20
N THR A 400 -8.41 27.57 19.49
CA THR A 400 -9.46 27.28 18.52
C THR A 400 -10.07 25.93 18.84
N ALA A 401 -11.40 25.87 18.96
CA ALA A 401 -12.14 24.65 19.24
C ALA A 401 -12.22 23.74 17.99
N PRO A 402 -12.40 22.42 18.16
CA PRO A 402 -12.69 21.53 17.04
C PRO A 402 -14.08 21.83 16.47
N ILE A 403 -14.24 21.63 15.16
CA ILE A 403 -15.49 21.86 14.43
C ILE A 403 -16.13 20.53 14.07
N ASN A 404 -17.43 20.54 13.79
CA ASN A 404 -18.11 19.41 13.19
C ASN A 404 -18.52 19.76 11.76
N LEU A 405 -17.75 19.28 10.77
CA LEU A 405 -17.96 19.58 9.36
C LEU A 405 -18.45 18.33 8.63
N GLY A 406 -19.63 18.43 8.02
CA GLY A 406 -20.20 17.37 7.20
C GLY A 406 -19.56 17.29 5.82
N PHE A 407 -19.56 16.09 5.24
CA PHE A 407 -19.07 15.82 3.89
C PHE A 407 -19.87 16.59 2.84
N ASP A 408 -21.19 16.65 2.96
CA ASP A 408 -22.03 17.38 2.00
C ASP A 408 -21.67 18.88 1.92
N HIS A 409 -21.42 19.52 3.07
CA HIS A 409 -21.00 20.92 3.09
C HIS A 409 -19.60 21.09 2.47
N LEU A 410 -18.66 20.19 2.78
CA LEU A 410 -17.34 20.21 2.17
C LEU A 410 -17.40 20.01 0.64
N ASP A 411 -18.23 19.08 0.14
CA ASP A 411 -18.43 18.86 -1.30
C ASP A 411 -19.06 20.09 -1.97
N GLN A 412 -20.03 20.73 -1.31
CA GLN A 412 -20.60 22.00 -1.78
C GLN A 412 -19.55 23.10 -1.89
N LEU A 413 -18.70 23.27 -0.86
CA LEU A 413 -17.61 24.24 -0.89
C LEU A 413 -16.62 23.99 -2.04
N PHE A 414 -16.34 22.72 -2.34
CA PHE A 414 -15.50 22.36 -3.49
C PHE A 414 -16.17 22.73 -4.82
N ARG A 415 -17.47 22.45 -4.99
CA ARG A 415 -18.21 22.81 -6.19
C ARG A 415 -18.26 24.33 -6.40
N GLU A 416 -18.52 25.08 -5.34
CA GLU A 416 -18.51 26.54 -5.37
C GLU A 416 -17.13 27.08 -5.78
N ALA A 417 -16.05 26.45 -5.33
CA ALA A 417 -14.69 26.81 -5.74
C ALA A 417 -14.46 26.55 -7.24
N PHE A 418 -14.94 25.42 -7.78
CA PHE A 418 -14.81 25.09 -9.21
C PHE A 418 -15.50 26.14 -10.10
N ASP A 419 -16.66 26.61 -9.69
CA ASP A 419 -17.43 27.61 -10.45
C ASP A 419 -16.84 29.02 -10.33
N LYS A 420 -16.35 29.39 -9.15
CA LYS A 420 -15.88 30.75 -8.87
C LYS A 420 -14.43 31.00 -9.32
N TYR A 421 -13.57 29.98 -9.28
CA TYR A 421 -12.15 30.09 -9.57
C TYR A 421 -11.67 29.10 -10.64
N PRO A 422 -12.30 29.03 -11.83
CA PRO A 422 -11.82 28.17 -12.90
C PRO A 422 -10.44 28.62 -13.37
N ILE A 423 -9.59 27.66 -13.77
CA ILE A 423 -8.26 27.94 -14.32
C ILE A 423 -8.40 28.86 -15.53
N SER A 424 -7.59 29.93 -15.57
CA SER A 424 -7.67 30.89 -16.66
C SER A 424 -7.35 30.24 -18.02
N GLN A 425 -8.03 30.71 -19.06
CA GLN A 425 -7.83 30.22 -20.44
C GLN A 425 -6.40 30.44 -20.94
N GLU A 426 -5.72 31.47 -20.43
CA GLU A 426 -4.30 31.72 -20.73
C GLU A 426 -3.42 30.63 -20.13
N THR A 427 -3.60 30.30 -18.85
CA THR A 427 -2.85 29.23 -18.16
C THR A 427 -3.10 27.88 -18.82
N LEU A 428 -4.35 27.56 -19.18
CA LEU A 428 -4.67 26.32 -19.89
C LEU A 428 -3.95 26.21 -21.25
N LYS A 429 -3.88 27.29 -22.03
CA LYS A 429 -3.12 27.31 -23.29
C LYS A 429 -1.62 27.09 -23.07
N LYS A 430 -1.05 27.71 -22.04
CA LYS A 430 0.37 27.51 -21.69
C LYS A 430 0.65 26.06 -21.27
N ILE A 431 -0.27 25.44 -20.53
CA ILE A 431 -0.16 24.03 -20.13
C ILE A 431 -0.26 23.11 -21.35
N GLN A 432 -1.16 23.37 -22.30
CA GLN A 432 -1.25 22.59 -23.55
C GLN A 432 0.01 22.72 -24.41
N GLN A 433 0.57 23.93 -24.52
CA GLN A 433 1.84 24.12 -25.23
C GLN A 433 3.00 23.39 -24.54
N LEU A 434 3.01 23.40 -23.21
CA LEU A 434 3.98 22.65 -22.42
C LEU A 434 3.84 21.14 -22.65
N ASP A 435 2.62 20.61 -22.64
CA ASP A 435 2.36 19.18 -22.91
C ASP A 435 2.89 18.76 -24.28
N LEU A 436 2.59 19.53 -25.34
CA LEU A 436 3.10 19.27 -26.69
C LEU A 436 4.63 19.26 -26.73
N TRP A 437 5.29 20.20 -26.05
CA TRP A 437 6.75 20.26 -25.99
C TRP A 437 7.34 19.05 -25.26
N VAL A 438 6.76 18.66 -24.11
CA VAL A 438 7.23 17.50 -23.33
C VAL A 438 7.01 16.19 -24.10
N ILE A 439 5.93 16.08 -24.87
CA ILE A 439 5.69 14.94 -25.77
C ILE A 439 6.76 14.87 -26.86
N GLU A 440 7.05 16.00 -27.53
CA GLU A 440 7.99 16.05 -28.65
C GLU A 440 9.43 15.72 -28.21
N LYS A 441 9.87 16.30 -27.09
CA LYS A 441 11.27 16.20 -26.62
C LYS A 441 11.53 15.02 -25.70
N LEU A 442 10.61 14.75 -24.77
CA LEU A 442 10.81 13.77 -23.70
C LEU A 442 9.98 12.50 -23.89
N ARG A 443 9.05 12.48 -24.87
CA ARG A 443 8.09 11.38 -25.10
C ARG A 443 7.26 11.06 -23.86
N VAL A 444 7.00 12.06 -23.03
CA VAL A 444 6.11 11.98 -21.87
C VAL A 444 4.87 12.82 -22.17
N ALA A 445 3.68 12.28 -21.94
CA ALA A 445 2.42 12.98 -22.15
C ALA A 445 1.71 13.27 -20.83
N PHE A 446 0.96 14.37 -20.78
CA PHE A 446 0.12 14.69 -19.65
C PHE A 446 -1.14 13.84 -19.75
N GLY A 447 -1.26 12.82 -18.89
CA GLY A 447 -2.44 11.97 -18.89
C GLY A 447 -3.71 12.78 -18.60
N ASN A 448 -4.82 12.46 -19.28
CA ASN A 448 -6.12 13.11 -19.07
C ASN A 448 -6.54 13.17 -17.59
N ARG A 449 -6.18 12.14 -16.82
CA ARG A 449 -6.41 12.09 -15.37
C ARG A 449 -5.74 13.25 -14.64
N ILE A 450 -4.49 13.54 -14.95
CA ILE A 450 -3.71 14.61 -14.31
C ILE A 450 -4.36 15.96 -14.63
N LEU A 451 -4.77 16.18 -15.88
CA LEU A 451 -5.45 17.41 -16.28
C LEU A 451 -6.80 17.59 -15.56
N LYS A 452 -7.60 16.52 -15.42
CA LYS A 452 -8.85 16.54 -14.65
C LYS A 452 -8.58 16.87 -13.18
N GLN A 453 -7.62 16.19 -12.56
CA GLN A 453 -7.25 16.44 -11.16
C GLN A 453 -6.73 17.86 -10.94
N MET A 454 -5.94 18.40 -11.87
CA MET A 454 -5.50 19.79 -11.84
C MET A 454 -6.69 20.76 -11.88
N GLY A 455 -7.68 20.48 -12.74
CA GLY A 455 -8.92 21.25 -12.82
C GLY A 455 -9.77 21.24 -11.54
N LEU A 456 -9.64 20.21 -10.70
CA LEU A 456 -10.29 20.13 -9.39
C LEU A 456 -9.40 20.73 -8.28
N PHE A 457 -8.09 20.55 -8.37
CA PHE A 457 -7.14 20.98 -7.36
C PHE A 457 -6.96 22.50 -7.31
N VAL A 458 -6.70 23.13 -8.46
CA VAL A 458 -6.32 24.55 -8.53
C VAL A 458 -7.43 25.49 -8.05
N PRO A 459 -8.71 25.31 -8.43
CA PRO A 459 -9.77 26.20 -7.94
C PRO A 459 -9.93 26.18 -6.42
N VAL A 460 -9.82 24.99 -5.81
CA VAL A 460 -9.90 24.84 -4.35
C VAL A 460 -8.66 25.44 -3.68
N TYR A 461 -7.46 25.26 -4.25
CA TYR A 461 -6.25 25.90 -3.75
C TYR A 461 -6.37 27.44 -3.73
N VAL A 462 -6.96 28.02 -4.78
CA VAL A 462 -7.23 29.47 -4.86
C VAL A 462 -8.31 29.89 -3.85
N ALA A 463 -9.38 29.11 -3.69
CA ALA A 463 -10.43 29.38 -2.71
C ALA A 463 -9.91 29.31 -1.25
N CYS A 464 -8.88 28.51 -0.98
CA CYS A 464 -8.17 28.47 0.30
C CYS A 464 -7.17 29.64 0.49
N GLY A 465 -7.08 30.57 -0.47
CA GLY A 465 -6.23 31.77 -0.41
C GLY A 465 -4.85 31.65 -1.07
N GLY A 466 -4.64 30.65 -1.93
CA GLY A 466 -3.42 30.51 -2.74
C GLY A 466 -3.49 31.22 -4.10
N GLU A 467 -2.37 31.31 -4.81
CA GLU A 467 -2.33 31.81 -6.20
C GLU A 467 -2.59 30.67 -7.21
N GLU A 468 -3.24 30.99 -8.35
CA GLU A 468 -3.52 30.03 -9.43
C GLU A 468 -2.22 29.36 -9.94
N LEU A 469 -1.18 30.18 -10.20
CA LEU A 469 0.09 29.69 -10.73
C LEU A 469 0.82 28.77 -9.74
N GLU A 470 0.74 29.03 -8.45
CA GLU A 470 1.33 28.14 -7.43
C GLU A 470 0.66 26.77 -7.40
N GLY A 471 -0.67 26.73 -7.53
CA GLY A 471 -1.41 25.48 -7.58
C GLY A 471 -1.05 24.65 -8.82
N VAL A 472 -0.96 25.31 -9.98
CA VAL A 472 -0.53 24.67 -11.24
C VAL A 472 0.91 24.17 -11.13
N ASP A 473 1.81 25.02 -10.64
CA ASP A 473 3.22 24.68 -10.41
C ASP A 473 3.38 23.42 -9.57
N TYR A 474 2.64 23.34 -8.47
CA TYR A 474 2.70 22.19 -7.58
C TYR A 474 2.27 20.88 -8.25
N VAL A 475 1.17 20.91 -9.02
CA VAL A 475 0.67 19.73 -9.72
C VAL A 475 1.64 19.28 -10.82
N LEU A 476 2.23 20.22 -11.57
CA LEU A 476 3.23 19.91 -12.60
C LEU A 476 4.48 19.27 -11.98
N ALA A 477 5.03 19.87 -10.92
CA ALA A 477 6.21 19.36 -10.23
C ALA A 477 5.99 17.93 -9.71
N THR A 478 4.88 17.71 -8.99
CA THR A 478 4.68 16.48 -8.24
C THR A 478 4.13 15.32 -9.05
N LYS A 479 3.39 15.57 -10.14
CA LYS A 479 2.78 14.51 -10.99
C LYS A 479 3.45 14.31 -12.34
N ILE A 480 4.02 15.36 -12.93
CA ILE A 480 4.53 15.32 -14.30
C ILE A 480 6.04 15.23 -14.30
N PHE A 481 6.71 16.23 -13.74
CA PHE A 481 8.17 16.30 -13.76
C PHE A 481 8.81 15.16 -12.98
N ARG A 482 8.11 14.60 -11.99
CA ARG A 482 8.54 13.36 -11.33
C ARG A 482 8.78 12.19 -12.28
N LYS A 483 8.01 12.07 -13.36
CA LYS A 483 8.20 10.99 -14.34
C LYS A 483 9.57 11.04 -15.03
N PHE A 484 10.25 12.20 -14.97
CA PHE A 484 11.58 12.36 -15.56
C PHE A 484 12.66 11.63 -14.77
N GLU A 485 12.44 11.31 -13.48
CA GLU A 485 13.35 10.49 -12.68
C GLU A 485 13.56 9.09 -13.27
N SER A 486 12.54 8.54 -13.95
CA SER A 486 12.60 7.23 -14.58
C SER A 486 13.35 7.21 -15.93
N LEU A 487 13.58 8.39 -16.51
CA LEU A 487 14.22 8.52 -17.82
C LEU A 487 15.75 8.48 -17.68
N ASN A 488 16.46 8.29 -18.80
CA ASN A 488 17.92 8.42 -18.79
C ASN A 488 18.31 9.89 -18.65
N LEU A 489 18.35 10.32 -17.40
CA LEU A 489 18.66 11.66 -16.94
C LEU A 489 19.93 12.21 -17.64
N ALA A 490 20.98 11.39 -17.86
CA ALA A 490 22.26 11.86 -18.40
C ALA A 490 22.15 12.39 -19.85
N MET A 491 21.15 11.93 -20.59
CA MET A 491 20.88 12.38 -21.96
C MET A 491 19.91 13.56 -22.04
N LEU A 492 19.35 14.01 -20.91
CA LEU A 492 18.27 15.01 -20.85
C LEU A 492 18.72 16.36 -20.30
N ARG A 493 20.02 16.57 -20.08
CA ARG A 493 20.52 17.78 -19.39
C ARG A 493 20.19 19.07 -20.14
N ASP A 494 20.37 19.06 -21.45
CA ASP A 494 20.14 20.24 -22.28
C ASP A 494 18.63 20.52 -22.42
N GLU A 495 17.82 19.46 -22.56
CA GLU A 495 16.37 19.53 -22.58
C GLU A 495 15.80 20.05 -21.26
N LEU A 496 16.29 19.58 -20.12
CA LEU A 496 15.88 20.08 -18.80
C LEU A 496 16.23 21.57 -18.63
N ARG A 497 17.38 22.01 -19.15
CA ARG A 497 17.78 23.42 -19.13
C ARG A 497 16.91 24.27 -20.06
N GLU A 498 16.60 23.77 -21.25
CA GLU A 498 15.68 24.42 -22.18
C GLU A 498 14.28 24.55 -21.56
N LEU A 499 13.81 23.51 -20.87
CA LEU A 499 12.53 23.51 -20.16
C LEU A 499 12.48 24.57 -19.05
N VAL A 500 13.52 24.66 -18.20
CA VAL A 500 13.60 25.70 -17.15
C VAL A 500 13.57 27.11 -17.76
N ASN A 501 14.26 27.32 -18.88
CA ASN A 501 14.23 28.60 -19.59
C ASN A 501 12.85 28.90 -20.18
N TYR A 502 12.20 27.90 -20.79
CA TYR A 502 10.84 28.01 -21.31
C TYR A 502 9.84 28.36 -20.21
N MET A 503 9.89 27.69 -19.07
CA MET A 503 8.99 27.97 -17.94
C MET A 503 9.15 29.40 -17.42
N ASN A 504 10.39 29.86 -17.22
CA ASN A 504 10.66 31.23 -16.79
C ASN A 504 10.18 32.29 -17.81
N LYS A 505 10.18 31.96 -19.11
CA LYS A 505 9.70 32.86 -20.18
C LYS A 505 8.17 32.88 -20.28
N SER A 506 7.53 31.72 -20.18
CA SER A 506 6.09 31.56 -20.41
C SER A 506 5.23 31.91 -19.19
N PHE A 507 5.68 31.54 -17.99
CA PHE A 507 4.95 31.76 -16.73
C PHE A 507 5.50 32.93 -15.90
N GLY A 508 6.66 33.48 -16.27
CA GLY A 508 7.33 34.57 -15.57
C GLY A 508 8.44 34.08 -14.64
N LYS A 509 9.44 34.94 -14.42
CA LYS A 509 10.61 34.61 -13.58
C LYS A 509 10.18 34.31 -12.14
N ASN A 510 10.64 33.19 -11.59
CA ASN A 510 10.39 32.74 -10.22
C ASN A 510 8.91 32.52 -9.84
N LYS A 511 8.00 32.42 -10.81
CA LYS A 511 6.59 32.10 -10.53
C LYS A 511 6.31 30.60 -10.38
N MET A 512 7.14 29.75 -10.98
CA MET A 512 7.04 28.28 -10.94
C MET A 512 8.14 27.68 -10.06
N LYS A 513 8.20 28.10 -8.79
CA LYS A 513 9.32 27.80 -7.89
C LYS A 513 9.49 26.30 -7.66
N GLU A 514 8.40 25.57 -7.41
CA GLU A 514 8.43 24.14 -7.10
C GLU A 514 8.94 23.33 -8.30
N SER A 515 8.44 23.63 -9.49
CA SER A 515 8.89 22.98 -10.72
C SER A 515 10.34 23.29 -11.03
N ILE A 516 10.77 24.55 -10.89
CA ILE A 516 12.16 24.94 -11.16
C ILE A 516 13.10 24.25 -10.17
N GLU A 517 12.81 24.29 -8.86
CA GLU A 517 13.63 23.63 -7.85
C GLU A 517 13.69 22.12 -8.08
N TYR A 518 12.58 21.50 -8.49
CA TYR A 518 12.53 20.08 -8.80
C TYR A 518 13.39 19.73 -10.03
N LEU A 519 13.26 20.46 -11.13
CA LEU A 519 14.07 20.25 -12.34
C LEU A 519 15.57 20.53 -12.09
N GLU A 520 15.90 21.55 -11.30
CA GLU A 520 17.28 21.83 -10.89
C GLU A 520 17.85 20.72 -9.99
N ARG A 521 17.04 20.12 -9.12
CA ARG A 521 17.43 18.95 -8.33
C ARG A 521 17.73 17.75 -9.23
N LEU A 522 16.90 17.50 -10.25
CA LEU A 522 17.18 16.46 -11.25
C LEU A 522 18.50 16.73 -11.99
N GLN A 523 18.83 17.99 -12.28
CA GLN A 523 20.12 18.37 -12.86
C GLN A 523 21.32 18.22 -11.92
N LYS A 524 21.10 18.09 -10.60
CA LYS A 524 22.16 17.92 -9.60
C LYS A 524 22.37 16.45 -9.18
N LEU A 525 21.45 15.55 -9.54
CA LEU A 525 21.57 14.11 -9.27
C LEU A 525 22.63 13.41 -10.18
N PHE A 526 23.45 14.20 -10.87
CA PHE A 526 24.57 13.77 -11.71
C PHE A 526 25.92 14.12 -11.10
#